data_AF-A0AAD9DGL1-F1
#
_entry.id   AF-A0AAD9DGL1-F1
#
_cell.length_a   1.000
_cell.length_b   1.000
_cell.length_c   1.000
_cell.angle_alpha   90.00
_cell.angle_beta   90.00
_cell.angle_gamma   90.00
#
_symmetry.space_group_name_H-M   'P 1'
#
loop_
_entity.id
_entity.type
_entity.pdbx_description
1 polymer ?
#
loop_
_entity_poly.entity_id
_entity_poly.type
_entity_poly.pdbx_seq_one_letter_code
_entity_poly.pdbx_strand_id
1 'polypeptide(L)' 'MMDNQLVTYALYVLAFPTAFWLVMYLIPQIYMAFLRPVPNLVKRYDAKWALVTGSGSGIGKAIAFKLASQGLNVVWCH' A
#
# COMPACT_ATOMS: atom_id res chain seq x y z
N MET A 1 -46.85 6.23 13.60
CA MET A 1 -46.08 6.91 12.51
C MET A 1 -44.77 7.55 13.00
N MET A 2 -44.57 7.76 14.31
CA MET A 2 -43.32 8.34 14.87
C MET A 2 -42.21 7.32 15.16
N ASP A 3 -42.54 6.02 15.26
CA ASP A 3 -41.58 4.98 15.69
C ASP A 3 -40.51 4.67 14.62
N ASN A 4 -40.90 4.64 13.35
CA ASN A 4 -39.96 4.35 12.25
C ASN A 4 -38.90 5.43 12.08
N GLN A 5 -39.22 6.70 12.34
CA GLN A 5 -38.26 7.79 12.25
C GLN A 5 -37.18 7.64 13.33
N LEU A 6 -37.57 7.38 14.59
CA LEU A 6 -36.64 7.17 15.70
C LEU A 6 -35.71 5.96 15.48
N VAL A 7 -36.23 4.84 15.00
CA VAL A 7 -35.42 3.65 14.67
C VAL A 7 -34.43 3.96 13.54
N THR A 8 -34.86 4.70 12.53
CA THR A 8 -33.99 5.07 11.40
C THR A 8 -32.84 5.99 11.85
N TYR A 9 -33.12 6.98 12.71
CA TYR A 9 -32.07 7.85 13.27
C TYR A 9 -31.09 7.09 14.16
N ALA A 10 -31.58 6.17 15.00
CA ALA A 10 -30.72 5.34 15.84
C ALA A 10 -29.77 4.44 15.02
N LEU A 11 -30.26 3.88 13.91
CA LEU A 11 -29.43 3.11 12.98
C LEU A 11 -28.36 3.98 12.30
N TYR A 12 -28.69 5.22 11.91
CA TYR A 12 -27.70 6.14 11.35
C TYR A 12 -26.61 6.52 12.35
N VAL A 13 -26.97 6.75 13.62
CA VAL A 13 -26.00 7.08 14.69
C VAL A 13 -25.02 5.93 14.94
N LEU A 14 -25.47 4.68 14.86
CA LEU A 14 -24.61 3.50 15.00
C LEU A 14 -23.78 3.22 13.74
N ALA A 15 -24.35 3.45 12.55
CA ALA A 15 -23.68 3.18 11.29
C ALA A 15 -22.57 4.21 10.99
N PHE A 16 -22.77 5.48 11.36
CA PHE A 16 -21.86 6.57 11.02
C PHE A 16 -20.41 6.38 11.51
N PRO A 17 -20.12 6.01 12.77
CA PRO A 17 -18.76 5.76 13.22
C PRO A 17 -18.09 4.58 12.49
N THR A 18 -18.85 3.51 12.20
CA THR A 18 -18.31 2.31 11.55
C THR A 18 -17.96 2.57 10.08
N ALA A 19 -18.83 3.30 9.36
CA ALA A 19 -18.58 3.70 7.99
C ALA A 19 -17.39 4.69 7.92
N PHE A 20 -17.34 5.66 8.84
CA PHE A 20 -16.24 6.61 8.92
C PHE A 20 -14.89 5.91 9.18
N TRP A 21 -14.86 4.95 10.11
CA TRP A 21 -13.68 4.14 10.38
C TRP A 21 -13.22 3.35 9.15
N LEU A 22 -14.16 2.70 8.46
CA LEU A 22 -13.86 1.92 7.27
C LEU A 22 -13.24 2.80 6.18
N VAL A 23 -13.82 3.97 5.93
CA VAL A 23 -13.32 4.91 4.92
C VAL A 23 -11.92 5.41 5.29
N MET A 24 -11.72 5.82 6.54
CA MET A 24 -10.40 6.24 7.06
C MET A 24 -9.34 5.13 6.94
N TYR A 25 -9.74 3.86 7.08
CA TYR A 25 -8.84 2.72 6.96
C TYR A 25 -8.53 2.36 5.49
N LEU A 26 -9.52 2.44 4.61
CA LEU A 26 -9.39 2.02 3.21
C LEU A 26 -8.59 3.03 2.37
N ILE A 27 -8.72 4.34 2.65
CA ILE A 27 -8.01 5.40 1.94
C ILE A 27 -6.47 5.18 1.93
N PRO A 28 -5.79 4.99 3.08
CA PRO A 28 -4.34 4.78 3.08
C PRO A 28 -3.95 3.44 2.46
N GLN A 29 -4.77 2.40 2.53
CA GLN A 29 -4.50 1.13 1.86
C GLN A 29 -4.50 1.28 0.33
N ILE A 30 -5.52 1.95 -0.22
CA ILE A 30 -5.62 2.20 -1.66
C ILE A 30 -4.46 3.11 -2.11
N TYR A 31 -4.15 4.15 -1.33
CA TYR A 31 -3.02 5.03 -1.59
C TYR A 31 -1.68 4.27 -1.61
N MET A 32 -1.44 3.41 -0.62
CA MET A 32 -0.21 2.62 -0.54
C MET A 32 -0.10 1.57 -1.66
N ALA A 33 -1.22 0.98 -2.08
CA ALA A 33 -1.26 -0.05 -3.10
C ALA A 33 -1.05 0.49 -4.52
N PHE A 34 -1.67 1.64 -4.86
CA PHE A 34 -1.66 2.16 -6.23
C PHE A 34 -0.79 3.40 -6.41
N LEU A 35 -0.78 4.32 -5.45
CA LEU A 35 -0.20 5.65 -5.65
C LEU A 35 1.20 5.79 -5.07
N ARG A 36 1.64 4.91 -4.15
CA ARG A 36 2.98 5.02 -3.56
C ARG A 36 4.05 4.85 -4.64
N PRO A 37 4.76 5.92 -5.03
CA PRO A 37 5.79 5.81 -6.04
C PRO A 37 6.95 5.03 -5.43
N VAL A 38 7.34 3.93 -6.08
CA VAL A 38 8.56 3.21 -5.67
C VAL A 38 9.73 4.19 -5.81
N PRO A 39 10.49 4.47 -4.74
CA PRO A 39 11.60 5.40 -4.83
C PRO A 39 12.57 4.91 -5.91
N ASN A 40 12.94 5.80 -6.83
CA ASN A 40 14.00 5.53 -7.80
C ASN A 40 15.34 5.75 -7.10
N LEU A 41 15.98 4.66 -6.67
CA LEU A 41 17.26 4.74 -5.96
C LEU A 41 18.38 5.31 -6.84
N VAL A 42 18.33 5.07 -8.16
CA VAL A 42 19.29 5.67 -9.12
C VAL A 42 19.27 7.18 -9.02
N LYS A 43 18.08 7.80 -9.09
CA LYS A 43 17.96 9.26 -9.11
C LYS A 43 18.23 9.90 -7.74
N ARG A 44 17.96 9.16 -6.66
CA ARG A 44 18.10 9.69 -5.29
C ARG A 44 19.52 9.55 -4.74
N TYR A 45 20.23 8.49 -5.11
CA TYR A 45 21.52 8.11 -4.51
C TYR A 45 22.65 7.90 -5.52
N ASP A 46 22.41 8.12 -6.82
CA ASP A 46 23.34 7.77 -7.91
C ASP A 46 23.79 6.28 -7.86
N ALA A 47 22.91 5.44 -7.33
CA ALA A 47 23.22 4.04 -7.08
C ALA A 47 23.26 3.26 -8.41
N LYS A 48 24.42 2.66 -8.71
CA LYS A 48 24.60 1.77 -9.88
C LYS A 48 24.33 0.30 -9.57
N TRP A 49 24.42 -0.09 -8.30
CA TRP A 49 24.26 -1.47 -7.86
C TRP A 49 23.30 -1.56 -6.67
N ALA A 50 22.55 -2.65 -6.60
CA ALA A 50 21.68 -2.97 -5.46
C ALA A 50 21.86 -4.43 -5.05
N LEU A 51 22.01 -4.68 -3.74
CA LEU A 51 22.02 -6.03 -3.18
C LEU A 51 20.62 -6.33 -2.61
N VAL A 52 20.01 -7.42 -3.06
CA VAL A 52 18.73 -7.91 -2.53
C VAL A 52 18.95 -9.29 -1.93
N THR A 53 18.74 -9.40 -0.62
CA THR A 53 18.81 -10.66 0.13
C THR A 53 17.45 -11.36 0.11
N GLY A 54 17.45 -12.70 0.11
CA GLY A 54 16.22 -13.49 0.11
C GLY A 54 15.39 -13.29 -1.17
N SER A 55 16.02 -13.05 -2.31
CA SER A 55 15.34 -12.83 -3.59
C SER A 55 14.95 -14.12 -4.31
N GLY A 56 15.15 -15.27 -3.68
CA GLY A 56 14.78 -16.58 -4.22
C GLY A 56 13.29 -16.74 -4.51
N SER A 57 12.41 -16.13 -3.73
CA SER A 57 10.96 -16.17 -3.98
C SER A 57 10.20 -14.99 -3.36
N GLY A 58 8.92 -14.86 -3.71
CA GLY A 58 8.01 -13.88 -3.10
C GLY A 58 8.41 -12.42 -3.34
N ILE A 59 8.38 -11.64 -2.25
CA ILE A 59 8.57 -10.18 -2.27
C ILE A 59 10.01 -9.81 -2.68
N GLY A 60 11.01 -10.57 -2.23
CA GLY A 60 12.41 -10.32 -2.54
C GLY A 60 12.68 -10.38 -4.04
N LYS A 61 12.08 -11.37 -4.75
CA LYS A 61 12.13 -11.47 -6.21
C LYS A 61 11.51 -10.24 -6.88
N ALA A 62 10.31 -9.83 -6.46
CA ALA A 62 9.64 -8.66 -7.03
C ALA A 62 10.44 -7.37 -6.85
N ILE A 63 11.06 -7.18 -5.68
CA ILE A 63 11.94 -6.03 -5.40
C ILE A 63 13.18 -6.06 -6.31
N ALA A 64 13.83 -7.21 -6.43
CA ALA A 64 14.98 -7.42 -7.30
C ALA A 64 14.67 -7.06 -8.77
N PHE A 65 13.54 -7.56 -9.31
CA PHE A 65 13.09 -7.21 -10.65
C PHE A 65 12.75 -5.73 -10.79
N LYS A 66 12.13 -5.12 -9.78
CA LYS A 66 11.79 -3.70 -9.83
C LYS A 66 13.04 -2.81 -9.84
N LEU A 67 14.04 -3.12 -9.03
CA LEU A 67 15.33 -2.42 -9.02
C LEU A 67 16.09 -2.60 -10.33
N ALA A 68 16.06 -3.81 -10.91
CA ALA A 68 16.64 -4.05 -12.22
C ALA A 68 15.94 -3.23 -13.32
N SER A 69 14.60 -3.11 -13.26
CA SER A 69 13.83 -2.27 -14.20
C SER A 69 14.13 -0.78 -14.09
N GLN A 70 14.69 -0.33 -12.96
CA GLN A 70 15.16 1.04 -12.77
C GLN A 70 16.57 1.27 -13.34
N GLY A 71 17.23 0.23 -13.88
CA GLY A 71 18.58 0.31 -14.46
C GLY A 71 19.72 0.07 -13.47
N LEU A 72 19.44 -0.44 -12.26
CA LEU A 72 20.49 -0.88 -11.34
C LEU A 72 20.97 -2.28 -11.68
N ASN A 73 22.27 -2.52 -11.52
CA ASN A 73 22.82 -3.86 -11.50
C ASN A 73 22.48 -4.52 -10.16
N VAL A 74 21.61 -5.53 -10.19
CA VAL A 74 21.10 -6.14 -8.96
C VAL A 74 21.81 -7.46 -8.69
N VAL A 75 22.41 -7.59 -7.51
CA VAL A 75 22.99 -8.85 -7.02
C VAL A 75 21.94 -9.54 -6.17
N TRP A 76 21.62 -10.79 -6.52
CA TRP A 76 20.58 -11.58 -5.87
C TRP A 76 21.24 -12.66 -5.03
N CYS A 77 20.91 -12.69 -3.74
CA CYS A 77 21.32 -13.77 -2.84
C CYS A 77 20.08 -14.63 -2.55
N HIS A 78 20.19 -15.94 -2.78
CA HIS A 78 19.11 -16.88 -2.49
C HIS A 78 18.85 -16.94 -0.98
#